data_AF-Q4JY94-F1
#
_entry.id   AF-Q4JY94-F1
#
_cell.length_a   1.000
_cell.length_b   1.000
_cell.length_c   1.000
_cell.angle_alpha   90.00
_cell.angle_beta   90.00
_cell.angle_gamma   90.00
#
_symmetry.space_group_name_H-M   'P 1'
#
loop_
_entity.id
_entity.type
_entity.pdbx_description
1 polymer ?
#
loop_
_entity_poly.entity_id
_entity_poly.type
_entity_poly.pdbx_seq_one_letter_code
_entity_poly.pdbx_strand_id
1 'polypeptide(L)'
;MSVFDSKVGLDTAFGYLDRKIQSNQVFNPTLIANTENNDMLRAIKHELKSAQSFDFSIAFITSSALALLKQDLLNFEGRGRIITSTYLQFNEGCVP
;
A
#
# COMPACT_ATOMS: atom_id res chain seq x y z
N MET A 1 -18.25 23.28 -4.09
CA MET A 1 -17.27 22.66 -3.19
C MET A 1 -15.88 22.93 -3.74
N SER A 2 -15.06 23.64 -2.99
CA SER A 2 -13.65 23.88 -3.29
C SER A 2 -12.81 22.69 -2.82
N VAL A 3 -11.69 22.44 -3.49
CA VAL A 3 -10.71 21.41 -3.07
C VAL A 3 -10.21 21.71 -1.64
N PHE A 4 -10.16 22.99 -1.25
CA PHE A 4 -9.69 23.42 0.08
C PHE A 4 -10.72 23.21 1.21
N ASP A 5 -11.95 22.80 0.91
CA ASP A 5 -13.01 22.64 1.92
C ASP A 5 -12.96 21.28 2.65
N SER A 6 -12.02 20.40 2.28
CA SER A 6 -11.91 19.05 2.85
C SER A 6 -10.47 18.70 3.23
N LYS A 7 -10.33 17.83 4.24
CA LYS A 7 -9.01 17.33 4.68
C LYS A 7 -8.26 16.62 3.55
N VAL A 8 -8.95 15.78 2.78
CA VAL A 8 -8.36 15.06 1.64
C VAL A 8 -7.92 16.04 0.56
N GLY A 9 -8.73 17.06 0.26
CA GLY A 9 -8.39 18.03 -0.76
C GLY A 9 -7.22 18.94 -0.37
N LEU A 10 -7.11 19.32 0.92
CA LEU A 10 -5.93 20.03 1.44
C LEU A 10 -4.65 19.18 1.33
N ASP A 11 -4.71 17.91 1.70
CA ASP A 11 -3.55 16.99 1.65
C ASP A 11 -3.13 16.69 0.20
N THR A 12 -4.11 16.56 -0.70
CA THR A 12 -3.88 16.40 -2.15
C THR A 12 -3.25 17.67 -2.74
N ALA A 13 -3.74 18.85 -2.34
CA ALA A 13 -3.21 20.12 -2.81
C ALA A 13 -1.78 20.36 -2.32
N PHE A 14 -1.47 20.01 -1.07
CA PHE A 14 -0.11 20.01 -0.54
C PHE A 14 0.83 19.10 -1.36
N GLY A 15 0.38 17.88 -1.67
CA GLY A 15 1.20 16.88 -2.34
C GLY A 15 1.42 17.11 -3.84
N TYR A 16 0.43 17.64 -4.55
CA TYR A 16 0.47 17.78 -6.02
C TYR A 16 0.56 19.22 -6.54
N LEU A 17 0.10 20.22 -5.78
CA LEU A 17 0.06 21.62 -6.25
C LEU A 17 1.15 22.47 -5.58
N ASP A 18 1.12 22.60 -4.25
CA ASP A 18 2.05 23.47 -3.52
C ASP A 18 2.35 22.96 -2.11
N ARG A 19 3.64 22.69 -1.86
CA ARG A 19 4.16 22.22 -0.57
C ARG A 19 4.06 23.26 0.56
N LYS A 20 3.71 24.51 0.26
CA LYS A 20 3.49 25.56 1.27
C LYS A 20 2.09 25.53 1.88
N ILE A 21 1.16 24.74 1.32
CA ILE A 21 -0.20 24.61 1.83
C ILE A 21 -0.18 23.91 3.19
N GLN A 22 -0.80 24.52 4.20
CA GLN A 22 -0.91 23.91 5.51
C GLN A 22 -1.94 22.77 5.50
N SER A 23 -1.48 21.57 5.77
CA SER A 23 -2.25 20.33 5.73
C SER A 23 -1.80 19.41 6.87
N ASN A 24 -2.67 18.51 7.30
CA ASN A 24 -2.34 17.52 8.33
C ASN A 24 -1.49 16.37 7.79
N GLN A 25 -1.31 16.28 6.47
CA GLN A 25 -0.44 15.31 5.80
C GLN A 25 -0.78 13.86 6.21
N VAL A 26 -2.07 13.57 6.32
CA VAL A 26 -2.57 12.22 6.67
C VAL A 26 -2.86 11.43 5.40
N PHE A 27 -3.37 12.11 4.36
CA PHE A 27 -3.80 11.53 3.09
C PHE A 27 -2.96 12.04 1.90
N ASN A 28 -1.82 12.67 2.16
CA ASN A 28 -1.00 13.19 1.08
C ASN A 28 -0.32 12.04 0.32
N PRO A 29 -0.11 12.19 -1.00
CA PRO A 29 0.68 11.24 -1.76
C PRO A 29 2.10 11.16 -1.20
N THR A 30 2.63 9.95 -1.09
CA THR A 30 3.99 9.68 -0.63
C THR A 30 4.72 8.84 -1.67
N LEU A 31 5.94 9.26 -2.03
CA LEU A 31 6.81 8.48 -2.91
C LEU A 31 7.50 7.39 -2.09
N ILE A 32 7.35 6.12 -2.48
CA ILE A 32 8.06 4.99 -1.87
C ILE A 32 9.20 4.58 -2.81
N ALA A 33 10.44 4.63 -2.32
CA ALA A 33 11.64 4.48 -3.16
C ALA A 33 12.62 3.40 -2.69
N ASN A 34 12.24 2.56 -1.72
CA ASN A 34 13.08 1.51 -1.14
C ASN A 34 14.42 2.03 -0.56
N THR A 35 14.35 3.10 0.23
CA THR A 35 15.49 3.59 1.03
C THR A 35 15.40 3.07 2.48
N GLU A 36 16.45 3.28 3.28
CA GLU A 36 16.54 2.75 4.65
C GLU A 36 15.34 3.07 5.55
N ASN A 37 14.64 4.18 5.30
CA ASN A 37 13.49 4.64 6.07
C ASN A 37 12.18 4.71 5.25
N ASN A 38 12.20 4.28 3.98
CA ASN A 38 11.08 4.41 3.07
C ASN A 38 11.08 3.26 2.06
N ASP A 39 10.61 2.10 2.52
CA ASP A 39 10.48 0.89 1.71
C ASP A 39 9.04 0.42 1.59
N MET A 40 8.78 -0.34 0.52
CA MET A 40 7.45 -0.82 0.19
C MET A 40 6.88 -1.77 1.24
N LEU A 41 7.72 -2.59 1.89
CA LEU A 41 7.25 -3.54 2.89
C LEU A 41 6.67 -2.80 4.10
N ARG A 42 7.37 -1.78 4.60
CA ARG A 42 6.90 -0.93 5.70
C ARG A 42 5.61 -0.21 5.34
N ALA A 43 5.50 0.32 4.13
CA ALA A 43 4.28 0.98 3.67
C ALA A 43 3.08 0.01 3.66
N ILE A 44 3.23 -1.18 3.07
CA ILE A 44 2.16 -2.20 3.05
C ILE A 44 1.76 -2.60 4.48
N LYS A 45 2.73 -2.86 5.36
CA LYS A 45 2.45 -3.22 6.76
C LYS A 45 1.74 -2.09 7.51
N HIS A 46 2.04 -0.84 7.21
CA HIS A 46 1.36 0.30 7.81
C HIS A 46 -0.10 0.35 7.40
N GLU A 47 -0.39 0.23 6.10
CA GLU A 47 -1.76 0.24 5.57
C GLU A 47 -2.59 -0.96 6.06
N LEU A 48 -1.98 -2.16 6.16
CA LEU A 48 -2.68 -3.34 6.66
C LEU A 48 -3.16 -3.21 8.10
N LYS A 49 -2.54 -2.36 8.93
CA LYS A 49 -2.95 -2.16 10.34
C LYS A 49 -4.24 -1.36 10.48
N SER A 50 -4.57 -0.51 9.52
CA SER A 50 -5.74 0.37 9.56
C SER A 50 -6.85 -0.06 8.59
N ALA A 51 -6.50 -0.86 7.57
CA ALA A 51 -7.44 -1.34 6.58
C ALA A 51 -8.50 -2.28 7.18
N GLN A 52 -9.74 -2.17 6.67
CA GLN A 52 -10.84 -3.10 7.00
C GLN A 52 -10.94 -4.26 5.98
N SER A 53 -10.42 -4.04 4.77
CA SER A 53 -10.30 -5.03 3.71
C SER A 53 -9.19 -4.60 2.75
N PHE A 54 -8.57 -5.55 2.04
CA PHE A 54 -7.60 -5.21 1.00
C PHE A 54 -7.81 -6.05 -0.26
N ASP A 55 -7.52 -5.43 -1.40
CA ASP A 55 -7.39 -6.06 -2.71
C ASP A 55 -6.00 -5.76 -3.26
N PHE A 56 -5.14 -6.77 -3.36
CA PHE A 56 -3.85 -6.65 -4.05
C PHE A 56 -3.97 -7.16 -5.47
N SER A 57 -3.97 -6.25 -6.43
CA SER A 57 -3.92 -6.57 -7.86
C SER A 57 -2.47 -6.45 -8.34
N ILE A 58 -1.76 -7.57 -8.38
CA ILE A 58 -0.31 -7.62 -8.66
C ILE A 58 0.00 -8.66 -9.72
N ALA A 59 0.93 -8.35 -10.62
CA ALA A 59 1.28 -9.23 -11.74
C ALA A 59 2.08 -10.46 -11.30
N PHE A 60 3.01 -10.29 -10.36
CA PHE A 60 3.94 -11.33 -9.90
C PHE A 60 4.03 -11.31 -8.38
N ILE A 61 4.09 -12.48 -7.77
CA ILE A 61 4.29 -12.64 -6.33
C ILE A 61 5.22 -13.81 -6.05
N THR A 62 6.19 -13.62 -5.15
CA THR A 62 7.12 -14.68 -4.72
C THR A 62 6.75 -15.20 -3.33
N SER A 63 7.12 -16.45 -3.04
CA SER A 63 6.94 -17.05 -1.70
C SER A 63 7.69 -16.28 -0.61
N SER A 64 8.86 -15.71 -0.93
CA SER A 64 9.63 -14.87 0.00
C SER A 64 8.89 -13.57 0.37
N ALA A 65 8.23 -12.92 -0.59
CA ALA A 65 7.43 -11.73 -0.32
C ALA A 65 6.24 -12.05 0.59
N LEU A 66 5.56 -13.18 0.35
CA LEU A 66 4.48 -13.66 1.23
C LEU A 66 5.00 -13.99 2.64
N ALA A 67 6.18 -14.59 2.76
CA ALA A 67 6.78 -14.89 4.06
C ALA A 67 7.03 -13.63 4.90
N LEU A 68 7.48 -12.54 4.27
CA LEU A 68 7.72 -11.25 4.94
C LEU A 68 6.43 -10.59 5.46
N LEU A 69 5.30 -10.87 4.81
CA LEU A 69 3.97 -10.35 5.16
C LEU A 69 3.14 -11.35 5.99
N LYS A 70 3.62 -12.57 6.20
CA LYS A 70 2.82 -13.68 6.77
C LYS A 70 2.17 -13.31 8.10
N GLN A 71 2.91 -12.74 9.04
CA GLN A 71 2.37 -12.38 10.35
C GLN A 71 1.30 -11.28 10.24
N ASP A 72 1.54 -10.28 9.39
CA ASP A 72 0.61 -9.17 9.18
C ASP A 72 -0.69 -9.66 8.53
N LEU A 73 -0.60 -10.57 7.56
CA LEU A 73 -1.76 -11.19 6.91
C LEU A 73 -2.53 -12.13 7.86
N LEU A 74 -1.84 -12.85 8.74
CA LEU A 74 -2.47 -13.71 9.74
C LEU A 74 -3.21 -12.90 10.83
N ASN A 75 -2.66 -11.74 11.20
CA ASN A 75 -3.26 -10.85 12.18
C ASN A 75 -4.38 -9.98 11.60
N PHE A 76 -4.58 -10.00 10.28
CA PHE A 76 -5.60 -9.20 9.62
C PHE A 76 -6.99 -9.83 9.80
N GLU A 77 -7.87 -9.15 10.52
CA GLU A 77 -9.23 -9.65 10.82
C GLU A 77 -10.22 -9.45 9.66
N GLY A 78 -9.86 -8.64 8.67
CA GLY A 78 -10.72 -8.27 7.55
C GLY A 78 -10.67 -9.22 6.35
N ARG A 79 -11.42 -8.87 5.29
CA ARG A 79 -11.35 -9.59 4.01
C ARG A 79 -10.10 -9.19 3.24
N GLY A 80 -9.18 -10.13 3.05
CA GLY A 80 -8.04 -9.98 2.16
C GLY A 80 -8.24 -10.76 0.85
N ARG A 81 -7.91 -10.14 -0.29
CA ARG A 81 -7.88 -10.82 -1.59
C ARG A 81 -6.65 -10.40 -2.38
N ILE A 82 -5.93 -11.39 -2.91
CA ILE A 82 -4.82 -11.20 -3.84
C ILE A 82 -5.28 -11.70 -5.21
N ILE A 83 -5.20 -10.83 -6.19
CA ILE A 83 -5.51 -11.09 -7.60
C ILE A 83 -4.17 -11.06 -8.33
N THR A 84 -3.79 -12.21 -8.87
CA THR A 84 -2.57 -12.37 -9.65
C THR A 84 -2.85 -13.19 -10.90
N SER A 85 -1.95 -13.14 -11.87
CA SER A 85 -2.00 -13.95 -13.09
C SER A 85 -0.75 -14.80 -13.17
N THR A 86 -0.84 -15.99 -13.76
CA THR A 86 0.35 -16.81 -14.10
C THR A 86 1.02 -16.34 -15.39
N TYR A 87 0.83 -15.08 -15.78
CA TYR A 87 1.48 -14.49 -16.94
C TYR A 87 2.99 -14.69 -16.80
N LEU A 88 3.65 -15.19 -17.87
CA LEU A 88 5.07 -15.57 -17.89
C LEU A 88 5.52 -16.68 -16.90
N GLN A 89 4.62 -17.42 -16.24
CA GLN A 89 4.97 -18.55 -15.34
C GLN A 89 5.94 -18.21 -14.17
N PHE A 90 6.08 -16.94 -13.79
CA PHE A 90 6.95 -16.50 -12.70
C PHE A 90 6.36 -16.68 -11.29
N ASN A 91 5.10 -17.09 -11.17
CA ASN A 91 4.55 -17.50 -9.89
C ASN A 91 5.05 -18.92 -9.62
N GLU A 92 6.17 -19.03 -8.90
CA GLU A 92 6.67 -20.31 -8.42
C GLU A 92 5.60 -20.96 -7.54
N GLY A 93 4.93 -21.97 -8.09
CA GLY A 93 3.98 -22.78 -7.35
C GLY A 93 4.68 -23.44 -6.17
N CYS A 94 3.97 -23.53 -5.04
CA CYS A 94 4.30 -24.47 -3.98
C CYS A 94 4.49 -25.85 -4.63
N VAL A 95 5.74 -26.32 -4.71
CA VAL A 95 6.04 -27.68 -5.16
C VAL A 95 5.33 -28.62 -4.18
N PRO A 96 4.56 -29.62 -4.64
CA PRO A 96 3.83 -30.54 -3.77
C PRO A 96 4.75 -31.30 -2.81
#